data_AF-A0A1B7X8E9-F1
#
_entry.id   AF-A0A1B7X8E9-F1
#
_cell.length_a   1.000
_cell.length_b   1.000
_cell.length_c   1.000
_cell.angle_alpha   90.00
_cell.angle_beta   90.00
_cell.angle_gamma   90.00
#
_symmetry.space_group_name_H-M   'P 1'
#
loop_
_entity.id
_entity.type
_entity.pdbx_description
1 polymer ?
#
loop_
_entity_poly.entity_id
_entity_poly.type
_entity_poly.pdbx_seq_one_letter_code
_entity_poly.pdbx_strand_id
1 'polypeptide(L)'
;MTDKELDHYNKQQYKKMLAKIKEDSGCVDCGISNHIILDFDHIRDKKYNVSRMIHDGFSWKAIKKEIEKCEVVCANCHRIRTHNRLAG
;
A
#
# COMPACT_ATOMS: atom_id res chain seq x y z
N MET A 1 28.76 -3.72 -3.51
CA MET A 1 27.40 -4.10 -3.92
C MET A 1 27.20 -3.68 -5.36
N THR A 2 26.67 -4.57 -6.19
CA THR A 2 26.22 -4.28 -7.55
C THR A 2 24.90 -3.50 -7.54
N ASP A 3 24.56 -2.85 -8.66
CA ASP A 3 23.28 -2.12 -8.78
C ASP A 3 22.06 -3.02 -8.53
N LYS A 4 22.16 -4.30 -8.91
CA LYS A 4 21.11 -5.30 -8.66
C LYS A 4 20.95 -5.63 -7.18
N GLU A 5 22.06 -5.73 -6.45
CA GLU A 5 22.03 -5.96 -4.99
C GLU A 5 21.45 -4.75 -4.26
N LEU A 6 21.76 -3.53 -4.71
CA LEU A 6 21.21 -2.31 -4.15
C LEU A 6 19.70 -2.16 -4.40
N ASP A 7 19.23 -2.45 -5.61
CA ASP A 7 17.79 -2.47 -5.93
C ASP A 7 17.04 -3.48 -5.06
N HIS A 8 17.57 -4.69 -4.94
CA HIS A 8 16.98 -5.72 -4.10
C HIS A 8 16.90 -5.29 -2.64
N TYR A 9 17.99 -4.72 -2.11
CA TYR A 9 18.03 -4.19 -0.75
C TYR A 9 16.97 -3.10 -0.53
N ASN A 10 16.87 -2.12 -1.44
CA ASN A 10 15.89 -1.03 -1.34
C ASN A 10 14.45 -1.56 -1.37
N LYS A 11 14.15 -2.52 -2.24
CA LYS A 11 12.82 -3.17 -2.30
C LYS A 11 12.46 -3.85 -0.98
N GLN A 12 13.41 -4.51 -0.33
CA GLN A 12 13.18 -5.09 1.00
C GLN A 12 12.91 -4.01 2.06
N GLN A 13 13.68 -2.91 2.06
CA GLN A 13 13.46 -1.81 3.00
C GLN A 13 12.08 -1.18 2.82
N TYR A 14 11.66 -0.90 1.59
CA TYR A 14 10.34 -0.33 1.33
C TYR A 14 9.21 -1.26 1.76
N LYS A 15 9.33 -2.57 1.55
CA LYS A 15 8.34 -3.54 2.06
C LYS A 15 8.20 -3.48 3.58
N LYS A 16 9.30 -3.37 4.32
CA LYS A 16 9.28 -3.21 5.78
C LYS A 16 8.60 -1.90 6.21
N MET A 17 8.91 -0.80 5.53
CA MET A 17 8.28 0.49 5.81
C MET A 17 6.78 0.47 5.52
N LEU A 18 6.34 -0.18 4.44
CA LEU A 18 4.92 -0.35 4.14
C LEU A 18 4.20 -1.21 5.17
N ALA A 19 4.83 -2.31 5.63
CA ALA A 19 4.28 -3.13 6.69
C ALA A 19 4.04 -2.30 7.95
N LYS A 20 5.04 -1.51 8.36
CA LYS A 20 4.93 -0.64 9.54
C LYS A 20 3.79 0.38 9.40
N ILE A 21 3.68 1.05 8.25
CA ILE A 21 2.57 1.98 7.98
C ILE A 21 1.21 1.29 8.12
N LYS A 22 1.07 0.07 7.59
CA LYS A 22 -0.16 -0.72 7.68
C LYS A 22 -0.48 -1.10 9.13
N GLU A 23 0.49 -1.59 9.90
CA GLU A 23 0.30 -1.95 11.31
C GLU A 23 -0.13 -0.75 12.16
N ASP A 24 0.54 0.39 11.97
CA ASP A 24 0.29 1.62 12.74
C ASP A 24 -1.08 2.23 12.42
N SER A 25 -1.57 2.02 11.19
CA SER A 25 -2.86 2.57 10.75
C SER A 25 -4.03 1.65 11.08
N GLY A 26 -3.85 0.33 10.91
CA GLY A 26 -4.95 -0.64 10.93
C GLY A 26 -5.98 -0.43 9.82
N CYS A 27 -6.94 -1.34 9.71
CA CYS A 27 -8.09 -1.18 8.83
C CYS A 27 -9.00 -0.08 9.36
N VAL A 28 -9.23 0.99 8.60
CA VAL A 28 -10.15 2.07 9.00
C VAL A 28 -11.59 1.61 9.17
N ASP A 29 -12.01 0.53 8.49
CA ASP A 29 -13.39 0.03 8.55
C ASP A 29 -13.66 -0.97 9.69
N CYS A 30 -12.68 -1.80 10.05
CA CYS A 30 -12.88 -2.90 11.01
C CYS A 30 -11.80 -3.02 12.10
N GLY A 31 -10.80 -2.15 12.11
CA GLY A 31 -9.79 -2.05 13.17
C GLY A 31 -8.71 -3.14 13.17
N ILE A 32 -8.76 -4.15 12.29
CA ILE A 32 -7.71 -5.18 12.26
C ILE A 32 -6.35 -4.57 11.88
N SER A 33 -5.29 -4.94 12.59
CA SER A 33 -3.95 -4.34 12.44
C SER A 33 -2.91 -5.27 11.82
N ASN A 34 -3.27 -6.50 11.47
CA ASN A 34 -2.35 -7.44 10.84
C ASN A 34 -2.00 -6.99 9.41
N HIS A 35 -0.80 -6.45 9.22
CA HIS A 35 -0.35 -5.89 7.94
C HIS A 35 -0.39 -6.84 6.75
N ILE A 36 -0.37 -8.16 6.99
CA ILE A 36 -0.41 -9.18 5.94
C ILE A 36 -1.73 -9.11 5.17
N ILE A 37 -2.82 -8.76 5.84
CA ILE A 37 -4.17 -8.71 5.25
C ILE A 37 -4.66 -7.29 4.98
N LEU A 38 -3.82 -6.28 5.24
CA LEU A 38 -4.12 -4.88 4.98
C LEU A 38 -3.66 -4.48 3.58
N ASP A 39 -4.43 -3.59 2.95
CA ASP A 39 -4.24 -3.04 1.61
C ASP A 39 -4.38 -1.52 1.64
N PHE A 40 -3.77 -0.86 0.65
CA PHE A 40 -3.95 0.57 0.39
C PHE A 40 -5.09 0.75 -0.60
N ASP A 41 -6.27 1.10 -0.10
CA ASP A 41 -7.46 1.39 -0.90
C ASP A 41 -7.45 2.85 -1.35
N HIS A 42 -7.58 3.07 -2.66
CA HIS A 42 -7.54 4.41 -3.23
C HIS A 42 -8.93 5.04 -3.12
N ILE A 43 -9.04 6.12 -2.35
CA ILE A 43 -10.29 6.86 -2.18
C ILE A 43 -10.48 7.95 -3.25
N ARG A 44 -9.47 8.20 -4.11
CA ARG A 44 -9.45 9.23 -5.16
C ARG A 44 -8.75 8.68 -6.42
N ASP A 45 -8.74 9.45 -7.51
CA ASP A 45 -8.12 9.11 -8.80
C ASP A 45 -6.84 8.27 -8.67
N LYS A 46 -6.93 7.03 -9.14
CA LYS A 46 -5.85 6.04 -9.11
C LYS A 46 -4.79 6.40 -10.14
N LYS A 47 -3.59 6.79 -9.70
CA LYS A 47 -2.44 6.91 -10.62
C LYS A 47 -1.61 5.64 -10.64
N TYR A 48 -1.24 5.08 -9.49
CA TYR A 48 -0.40 3.87 -9.45
C TYR A 48 -0.67 2.99 -8.22
N ASN A 49 -0.58 1.67 -8.37
CA ASN A 49 -0.59 0.76 -7.22
C ASN A 49 0.74 0.89 -6.44
N VAL A 50 0.68 1.08 -5.13
CA VAL A 50 1.86 1.23 -4.25
C VAL A 50 2.86 0.07 -4.40
N SER A 51 2.39 -1.17 -4.49
CA SER A 51 3.25 -2.34 -4.70
C SER A 51 3.95 -2.31 -6.06
N ARG A 52 3.26 -1.80 -7.09
CA ARG A 52 3.85 -1.61 -8.43
C ARG A 52 4.92 -0.52 -8.43
N MET A 53 4.72 0.57 -7.69
CA MET A 53 5.73 1.63 -7.57
C MET A 53 7.05 1.11 -6.96
N ILE A 54 6.98 0.20 -5.98
CA ILE A 54 8.18 -0.46 -5.43
C ILE A 54 8.85 -1.34 -6.49
N HIS A 55 8.05 -2.14 -7.21
CA HIS A 55 8.57 -3.01 -8.26
C HIS A 55 9.30 -2.22 -9.35
N ASP A 56 8.70 -1.11 -9.79
CA ASP A 56 9.16 -0.25 -10.88
C ASP A 56 10.26 0.74 -10.44
N GLY A 57 10.75 0.64 -9.19
CA GLY A 57 11.93 1.39 -8.73
C GLY A 57 11.68 2.86 -8.36
N PHE A 58 10.44 3.24 -8.03
CA PHE A 58 10.13 4.62 -7.65
C PHE A 58 10.82 5.01 -6.33
N SER A 59 11.14 6.31 -6.21
CA SER A 59 11.67 6.85 -4.95
C SER A 59 10.66 6.73 -3.80
N TRP A 60 11.15 6.56 -2.57
CA TRP A 60 10.31 6.55 -1.37
C TRP A 60 9.41 7.79 -1.26
N LYS A 61 9.93 8.97 -1.64
CA LYS A 61 9.16 10.22 -1.64
C LYS A 61 7.94 10.16 -2.57
N ALA A 62 8.08 9.56 -3.75
CA ALA A 62 6.97 9.38 -4.68
C ALA A 62 5.95 8.36 -4.15
N ILE A 63 6.44 7.25 -3.58
CA ILE A 63 5.59 6.20 -2.97
C ILE A 63 4.77 6.79 -1.81
N LYS A 64 5.41 7.55 -0.91
CA LYS A 64 4.73 8.18 0.23
C LYS A 64 3.61 9.12 -0.20
N LYS A 65 3.83 9.92 -1.25
CA LYS A 65 2.79 10.80 -1.83
C LYS A 65 1.60 10.03 -2.41
N GLU A 66 1.79 8.82 -2.89
CA GLU A 66 0.69 7.97 -3.35
C GLU A 66 -0.06 7.35 -2.16
N ILE A 67 0.66 6.92 -1.12
CA ILE A 67 0.06 6.41 0.12
C ILE A 67 -0.84 7.45 0.79
N GLU A 68 -0.47 8.74 0.76
CA GLU A 68 -1.29 9.85 1.30
C GLU A 68 -2.67 10.01 0.61
N LYS A 69 -2.88 9.34 -0.54
CA LYS A 69 -4.17 9.29 -1.24
C LYS A 69 -4.98 8.03 -0.94
N CYS A 70 -4.41 7.12 -0.15
CA CYS A 70 -5.00 5.85 0.18
C CYS A 70 -5.53 5.83 1.62
N GLU A 71 -6.52 5.00 1.86
CA GLU A 71 -6.86 4.52 3.20
C GLU A 71 -6.32 3.11 3.39
N VAL A 72 -5.94 2.78 4.62
CA VAL A 72 -5.55 1.41 4.97
C VAL A 72 -6.82 0.65 5.35
N VAL A 73 -7.10 -0.43 4.62
CA VAL A 73 -8.27 -1.31 4.85
C VAL A 73 -7.85 -2.76 4.75
N CYS A 74 -8.59 -3.68 5.36
CA CYS A 74 -8.34 -5.11 5.14
C CYS A 74 -8.88 -5.56 3.77
N ALA A 75 -8.34 -6.65 3.25
CA ALA A 75 -8.73 -7.20 1.94
C ALA A 75 -10.24 -7.47 1.83
N ASN A 76 -10.93 -7.80 2.92
CA ASN A 76 -12.37 -8.04 2.90
C ASN A 76 -13.17 -6.72 2.82
N CYS A 77 -12.85 -5.76 3.69
CA CYS A 77 -13.45 -4.42 3.63
C CYS A 77 -13.20 -3.74 2.29
N HIS A 78 -11.99 -3.87 1.74
CA HIS A 78 -11.65 -3.35 0.41
C HIS A 78 -12.53 -3.94 -0.71
N ARG A 79 -12.79 -5.26 -0.68
CA ARG A 79 -13.67 -5.92 -1.65
C ARG A 79 -15.11 -5.42 -1.53
N ILE A 80 -15.62 -5.26 -0.31
CA ILE A 80 -16.95 -4.71 -0.05
C ILE A 80 -17.06 -3.28 -0.59
N ARG A 81 -16.09 -2.40 -0.27
CA ARG A 81 -16.03 -1.04 -0.81
C ARG A 81 -16.02 -1.02 -2.33
N THR A 82 -15.20 -1.87 -2.94
CA THR A 82 -15.13 -2.00 -4.41
C THR A 82 -16.47 -2.40 -4.99
N HIS A 83 -17.14 -3.39 -4.42
CA HIS A 83 -18.47 -3.81 -4.86
C HIS A 83 -19.48 -2.66 -4.75
N ASN A 84 -19.52 -1.98 -3.60
CA ASN A 84 -20.43 -0.86 -3.37
C ASN A 84 -20.20 0.32 -4.34
N ARG A 85 -18.95 0.59 -4.72
CA ARG A 85 -18.61 1.63 -5.71
C ARG A 85 -19.04 1.28 -7.14
N LEU A 86 -19.17 0.00 -7.47
CA LEU A 86 -19.56 -0.48 -8.79
C LEU A 86 -21.06 -0.78 -8.90
N ALA A 87 -21.72 -1.04 -7.78
CA ALA A 87 -23.13 -1.39 -7.70
C ALA A 87 -24.07 -0.18 -7.55
N GLY A 88 -23.52 1.02 -7.36
CA GLY A 88 -24.25 2.29 -7.42
C GLY A 88 -24.06 2.97 -8.77
#